data_AF-A0A529ZGK8-F1
#
_entry.id   AF-A0A529ZGK8-F1
#
_cell.length_a   1.000
_cell.length_b   1.000
_cell.length_c   1.000
_cell.angle_alpha   90.00
_cell.angle_beta   90.00
_cell.angle_gamma   90.00
#
_symmetry.space_group_name_H-M   'P 1'
#
loop_
_entity.id
_entity.type
_entity.pdbx_description
1 polymer ?
#
loop_
_entity_poly.entity_id
_entity_poly.type
_entity_poly.pdbx_seq_one_letter_code
_entity_poly.pdbx_strand_id
1 'polypeptide(L)'
;WNPWTSDYSSLVDRMGWRRLMAPVRPAKDRLGPILPAIAQRTGLAPQTPVFCGLHDSNASLLPHLLSDAPPFSVVSTGTWVVSIAVGGRKVELDAARDTLVNVNALGDPVPSARFMGGREFSLLTEGQPQEWSDDDVTAVLARQVLLLPSTQQG
;
A
#
# COMPACT_ATOMS: atom_id res chain seq x y z
N TRP A 1 1.24 1.39 -15.54
CA TRP A 1 1.51 -0.04 -15.36
C TRP A 1 0.25 -0.82 -15.71
N ASN A 2 0.38 -2.01 -16.32
CA ASN A 2 -0.72 -2.94 -16.53
C ASN A 2 -0.52 -4.16 -15.61
N PRO A 3 -1.26 -4.24 -14.48
CA PRO A 3 -1.11 -5.32 -13.51
C PRO A 3 -1.40 -6.72 -14.07
N TRP A 4 -2.18 -6.81 -15.14
CA TRP A 4 -2.62 -8.09 -15.71
C TRP A 4 -1.60 -8.71 -16.66
N THR A 5 -0.74 -7.89 -17.25
CA THR A 5 0.33 -8.34 -18.16
C THR A 5 1.71 -8.16 -17.56
N SER A 6 1.80 -7.65 -16.33
CA SER A 6 3.05 -7.34 -15.62
C SER A 6 4.03 -6.52 -16.46
N ASP A 7 3.52 -5.50 -17.15
CA ASP A 7 4.32 -4.62 -18.02
C ASP A 7 3.82 -3.17 -17.94
N TYR A 8 4.58 -2.24 -18.53
CA TYR A 8 4.14 -0.87 -18.70
C TYR A 8 2.82 -0.78 -19.48
N SER A 9 2.01 0.22 -19.14
CA SER A 9 0.74 0.47 -19.84
C SER A 9 1.02 1.08 -21.21
N SER A 10 0.07 0.94 -22.13
CA SER A 10 0.17 1.50 -23.49
C SER A 10 0.40 3.02 -23.53
N LEU A 11 0.10 3.74 -22.45
CA LEU A 11 0.45 5.15 -22.29
C LEU A 11 1.97 5.38 -22.32
N VAL A 12 2.74 4.55 -21.61
CA VAL A 12 4.21 4.68 -21.53
C VAL A 12 4.83 4.54 -22.92
N ASP A 13 4.30 3.63 -23.73
CA ASP A 13 4.75 3.40 -25.09
C ASP A 13 4.36 4.57 -26.01
N ARG A 14 3.10 5.04 -25.95
CA ARG A 14 2.64 6.20 -26.73
C ARG A 14 3.44 7.47 -26.44
N MET A 15 3.87 7.65 -25.19
CA MET A 15 4.66 8.81 -24.79
C MET A 15 6.18 8.63 -25.05
N GLY A 16 6.61 7.48 -25.57
CA GLY A 16 8.03 7.18 -25.80
C GLY A 16 8.86 7.11 -24.51
N TRP A 17 8.22 6.87 -23.37
CA TRP A 17 8.85 6.87 -22.05
C TRP A 17 9.53 5.55 -21.69
N ARG A 18 9.21 4.45 -22.37
CA ARG A 18 9.76 3.12 -22.03
C ARG A 18 11.29 3.13 -21.99
N ARG A 19 11.96 3.84 -22.91
CA ARG A 19 13.42 3.97 -22.95
C ARG A 19 14.05 4.71 -21.75
N LEU A 20 13.24 5.43 -20.98
CA LEU A 20 13.66 6.16 -19.78
C LEU A 20 13.56 5.29 -18.52
N MET A 21 12.87 4.15 -18.61
CA MET A 21 12.64 3.27 -17.47
C MET A 21 13.76 2.26 -17.34
N ALA A 22 14.22 2.02 -16.11
CA ALA A 22 15.12 0.91 -15.83
C ALA A 22 14.41 -0.44 -16.08
N PRO A 23 15.15 -1.51 -16.42
CA PRO A 23 14.56 -2.84 -16.56
C PRO A 23 13.86 -3.27 -15.26
N VAL A 24 12.61 -3.71 -15.37
CA VAL A 24 11.83 -4.23 -14.24
C VAL A 24 12.46 -5.53 -13.74
N ARG A 25 12.62 -5.66 -12.42
CA ARG A 25 13.11 -6.88 -11.76
C ARG A 25 12.24 -7.23 -10.55
N PRO A 26 12.13 -8.51 -10.19
CA PRO A 26 11.53 -8.93 -8.93
C PRO A 26 12.20 -8.27 -7.71
N ALA A 27 11.41 -8.00 -6.67
CA ALA A 27 11.89 -7.36 -5.45
C ALA A 27 13.06 -8.10 -4.77
N LYS A 28 13.04 -9.43 -4.86
CA LYS A 28 14.04 -10.33 -4.28
C LYS A 28 15.34 -10.43 -5.07
N ASP A 29 15.43 -9.81 -6.24
CA ASP A 29 16.63 -9.89 -7.05
C ASP A 29 17.77 -9.09 -6.42
N ARG A 30 18.96 -9.70 -6.36
CA ARG A 30 20.19 -9.01 -5.96
C ARG A 30 20.69 -8.17 -7.14
N LEU A 31 20.79 -6.85 -6.94
CA LEU A 31 21.33 -5.93 -7.93
C LEU A 31 22.86 -5.94 -7.96
N GLY A 32 23.48 -6.21 -6.81
CA GLY A 32 24.94 -6.26 -6.69
C GLY A 32 25.39 -6.04 -5.25
N PRO A 33 26.69 -5.85 -5.01
CA PRO A 33 27.18 -5.32 -3.75
C PRO A 33 26.90 -3.81 -3.62
N ILE A 34 26.96 -3.28 -2.39
CA ILE A 34 27.02 -1.83 -2.15
C ILE A 34 28.21 -1.21 -2.89
N LEU A 35 28.11 0.07 -3.25
CA LEU A 35 29.20 0.77 -3.94
C LEU A 35 30.45 0.85 -3.04
N PRO A 36 31.67 0.66 -3.58
CA PRO A 36 32.90 0.69 -2.78
C PRO A 36 33.07 1.96 -1.92
N ALA A 37 32.72 3.12 -2.47
CA ALA A 37 32.77 4.39 -1.74
C ALA A 37 31.76 4.45 -0.58
N ILE A 38 30.61 3.79 -0.69
CA ILE A 38 29.63 3.71 0.39
C ILE A 38 30.12 2.73 1.46
N ALA A 39 30.67 1.58 1.06
CA ALA A 39 31.29 0.62 1.98
C ALA A 39 32.37 1.28 2.84
N GLN A 40 33.28 2.03 2.21
CA GLN A 40 34.35 2.74 2.91
C GLN A 40 33.82 3.80 3.89
N ARG A 41 32.77 4.54 3.52
CA ARG A 41 32.19 5.60 4.36
C ARG A 41 31.38 5.06 5.54
N THR A 42 30.76 3.89 5.38
CA THR A 42 29.83 3.32 6.36
C THR A 42 30.48 2.24 7.23
N GLY A 43 31.64 1.71 6.82
CA GLY A 43 32.26 0.55 7.46
C GLY A 43 31.58 -0.79 7.15
N LEU A 44 30.56 -0.79 6.28
CA LEU A 44 29.89 -2.02 5.84
C LEU A 44 30.84 -2.87 4.99
N ALA A 45 30.70 -4.20 5.06
CA ALA A 45 31.49 -5.12 4.27
C ALA A 45 31.30 -4.84 2.76
N PRO A 46 32.37 -4.82 1.93
CA PRO A 46 32.26 -4.53 0.50
C PRO A 46 31.34 -5.49 -0.28
N GLN A 47 31.06 -6.68 0.27
CA GLN A 47 30.18 -7.68 -0.35
C GLN A 47 28.72 -7.59 0.11
N THR A 48 28.36 -6.61 0.95
CA THR A 48 27.00 -6.41 1.45
C THR A 48 26.03 -6.31 0.25
N PRO A 49 25.02 -7.19 0.15
CA PRO A 49 24.13 -7.23 -1.00
C PRO A 49 23.12 -6.07 -0.98
N VAL A 50 22.87 -5.51 -2.17
CA VAL A 50 21.75 -4.60 -2.44
C VAL A 50 20.71 -5.35 -3.25
N PHE A 51 19.48 -5.38 -2.76
CA PHE A 51 18.33 -5.98 -3.43
C PHE A 51 17.51 -4.93 -4.15
N CYS A 52 16.73 -5.34 -5.16
CA CYS A 52 15.82 -4.45 -5.89
C CYS A 52 14.84 -3.74 -4.96
N GLY A 53 14.42 -4.44 -3.90
CA GLY A 53 13.53 -3.89 -2.89
C GLY A 53 12.08 -3.85 -3.37
N LEU A 54 11.22 -3.32 -2.52
CA LEU A 54 9.77 -3.30 -2.71
C LEU A 54 9.17 -2.02 -2.14
N HIS A 55 7.93 -1.72 -2.54
CA HIS A 55 7.18 -0.58 -2.04
C HIS A 55 6.78 -0.78 -0.56
N ASP A 56 6.69 0.30 0.21
CA ASP A 56 6.42 0.26 1.66
C ASP A 56 5.14 -0.52 2.03
N SER A 57 4.02 -0.25 1.34
CA SER A 57 2.77 -1.01 1.58
C SER A 57 2.91 -2.51 1.30
N ASN A 58 3.80 -2.90 0.39
CA ASN A 58 4.12 -4.29 0.12
C ASN A 58 5.00 -4.91 1.22
N ALA A 59 5.79 -4.11 1.94
CA ALA A 59 6.61 -4.59 3.05
C ALA A 59 5.71 -5.08 4.19
N SER A 60 4.64 -4.35 4.49
CA SER A 60 3.62 -4.75 5.48
C SER A 60 2.76 -5.92 4.99
N LEU A 61 2.52 -6.05 3.68
CA LEU A 61 1.70 -7.11 3.10
C LEU A 61 2.46 -8.45 2.95
N LEU A 62 3.77 -8.41 2.71
CA LEU A 62 4.57 -9.59 2.38
C LEU A 62 4.50 -10.71 3.46
N PRO A 63 4.57 -10.44 4.77
CA PRO A 63 4.42 -11.49 5.78
C PRO A 63 3.10 -12.27 5.66
N HIS A 64 2.00 -11.56 5.38
CA HIS A 64 0.69 -12.16 5.18
C HIS A 64 0.64 -13.01 3.91
N LEU A 65 1.23 -12.52 2.80
CA LEU A 65 1.33 -13.31 1.56
C LEU A 65 2.11 -14.61 1.73
N LEU A 66 3.08 -14.65 2.64
CA LEU A 66 3.91 -15.81 2.89
C LEU A 66 3.30 -16.80 3.90
N SER A 67 2.42 -16.32 4.78
CA SER A 67 1.99 -17.10 5.96
C SER A 67 0.51 -17.46 5.92
N ASP A 68 -0.33 -16.60 5.32
CA ASP A 68 -1.78 -16.73 5.35
C ASP A 68 -2.29 -17.42 4.08
N ALA A 69 -3.28 -18.30 4.23
CA ALA A 69 -3.96 -18.94 3.11
C ALA A 69 -5.02 -17.99 2.51
N PRO A 70 -4.97 -17.69 1.19
CA PRO A 70 -6.03 -16.92 0.54
C PRO A 70 -7.38 -17.67 0.55
N PRO A 71 -8.53 -16.95 0.54
CA PRO A 71 -8.65 -15.50 0.43
C PRO A 71 -8.50 -14.79 1.79
N PHE A 72 -7.81 -13.65 1.79
CA PHE A 72 -7.75 -12.77 2.95
C PHE A 72 -7.68 -11.31 2.53
N SER A 73 -7.91 -10.41 3.47
CA SER A 73 -7.75 -8.97 3.27
C SER A 73 -6.83 -8.39 4.34
N VAL A 74 -5.96 -7.47 3.93
CA VAL A 74 -5.19 -6.64 4.85
C VAL A 74 -5.76 -5.23 4.82
N VAL A 75 -6.08 -4.70 6.00
CA VAL A 75 -6.51 -3.30 6.17
C VAL A 75 -5.40 -2.57 6.87
N SER A 76 -4.60 -1.84 6.10
CA SER A 76 -3.57 -0.96 6.65
C SER A 76 -4.20 0.35 7.09
N THR A 77 -3.88 0.80 8.30
CA THR A 77 -4.41 2.03 8.90
C THR A 77 -3.29 3.01 9.19
N GLY A 78 -3.43 4.23 8.68
CA GLY A 78 -2.58 5.38 8.95
C GLY A 78 -3.29 6.64 8.46
N THR A 79 -2.56 7.61 7.90
CA THR A 79 -3.18 8.76 7.20
C THR A 79 -4.22 8.29 6.18
N TRP A 80 -3.88 7.22 5.46
CA TRP A 80 -4.79 6.47 4.62
C TRP A 80 -5.18 5.16 5.28
N VAL A 81 -6.44 4.78 5.10
CA VAL A 81 -6.88 3.41 5.27
C VAL A 81 -6.85 2.75 3.90
N VAL A 82 -6.12 1.65 3.78
CA VAL A 82 -5.96 0.91 2.52
C VAL A 82 -6.38 -0.53 2.75
N SER A 83 -7.45 -0.96 2.08
CA SER A 83 -7.91 -2.34 2.08
C SER A 83 -7.39 -3.06 0.85
N ILE A 84 -6.67 -4.16 1.03
CA ILE A 84 -6.07 -4.96 -0.04
C ILE A 84 -6.69 -6.35 0.01
N ALA A 85 -7.29 -6.81 -1.10
CA ALA A 85 -7.94 -8.11 -1.18
C ALA A 85 -7.06 -9.13 -1.92
N VAL A 86 -6.49 -10.09 -1.18
CA VAL A 86 -5.62 -11.15 -1.72
C VAL A 86 -6.44 -12.40 -2.00
N GLY A 87 -6.31 -12.95 -3.22
CA GLY A 87 -7.09 -14.11 -3.66
C GLY A 87 -8.61 -13.84 -3.75
N GLY A 88 -9.01 -12.56 -3.69
CA GLY A 88 -10.39 -12.15 -3.86
C GLY A 88 -10.89 -12.38 -5.28
N ARG A 89 -12.21 -12.41 -5.45
CA ARG A 89 -12.83 -12.47 -6.78
C ARG A 89 -12.42 -11.24 -7.60
N LYS A 90 -12.16 -11.46 -8.89
CA LYS A 90 -12.03 -10.35 -9.84
C LYS A 90 -13.38 -9.66 -9.95
N VAL A 91 -13.39 -8.36 -9.65
CA VAL A 91 -14.56 -7.50 -9.78
C VAL A 91 -14.18 -6.29 -10.62
N GLU A 92 -15.15 -5.72 -11.31
CA GLU A 92 -14.98 -4.42 -11.92
C GLU A 92 -14.89 -3.38 -10.80
N LEU A 93 -13.81 -2.59 -10.84
CA LEU A 93 -13.53 -1.58 -9.86
C LEU A 93 -14.12 -0.25 -10.31
N ASP A 94 -14.82 0.41 -9.39
CA ASP A 94 -15.38 1.74 -9.61
C ASP A 94 -14.33 2.80 -9.28
N ALA A 95 -13.79 3.44 -10.32
CA ALA A 95 -12.79 4.49 -10.18
C ALA A 95 -13.31 5.71 -9.40
N ALA A 96 -14.63 5.93 -9.35
CA ALA A 96 -15.23 7.03 -8.58
C ALA A 96 -15.25 6.76 -7.06
N ARG A 97 -14.87 5.55 -6.63
CA ARG A 97 -14.87 5.13 -5.22
C ARG A 97 -13.46 4.89 -4.66
N ASP A 98 -12.46 5.53 -5.27
CA ASP A 98 -11.03 5.38 -4.97
C ASP A 98 -10.61 3.91 -4.82
N THR A 99 -11.04 3.12 -5.81
CA THR A 99 -10.62 1.73 -5.98
C THR A 99 -9.62 1.61 -7.12
N LEU A 100 -8.66 0.71 -6.95
CA LEU A 100 -7.56 0.51 -7.89
C LEU A 100 -6.98 -0.90 -7.80
N VAL A 101 -6.15 -1.29 -8.77
CA VAL A 101 -5.42 -2.56 -8.74
C VAL A 101 -3.95 -2.27 -8.46
N ASN A 102 -3.49 -2.66 -7.28
CA ASN A 102 -2.08 -2.67 -6.93
C ASN A 102 -1.41 -3.95 -7.43
N VAL A 103 -0.09 -4.04 -7.28
CA VAL A 103 0.69 -5.25 -7.54
C VAL A 103 1.40 -5.63 -6.25
N ASN A 104 1.27 -6.89 -5.84
CA ASN A 104 1.92 -7.38 -4.63
C ASN A 104 3.43 -7.63 -4.86
N ALA A 105 4.19 -7.92 -3.80
CA ALA A 105 5.63 -8.15 -3.87
C ALA A 105 6.02 -9.40 -4.69
N LEU A 106 5.07 -10.29 -4.98
CA LEU A 106 5.23 -11.47 -5.83
C LEU A 106 4.92 -11.18 -7.31
N GLY A 107 4.37 -10.00 -7.62
CA GLY A 107 4.01 -9.58 -8.98
C GLY A 107 2.53 -9.77 -9.32
N ASP A 108 1.69 -10.22 -8.39
CA ASP A 108 0.28 -10.48 -8.67
C ASP A 108 -0.59 -9.23 -8.52
N PRO A 109 -1.62 -9.06 -9.35
CA PRO A 109 -2.60 -7.99 -9.21
C PRO A 109 -3.44 -8.19 -7.94
N VAL A 110 -3.53 -7.15 -7.12
CA VAL A 110 -4.32 -7.13 -5.88
C VAL A 110 -5.30 -5.95 -5.89
N PRO A 111 -6.62 -6.20 -6.04
CA PRO A 111 -7.63 -5.16 -5.90
C PRO A 111 -7.52 -4.46 -4.55
N SER A 112 -7.65 -3.13 -4.56
CA SER A 112 -7.53 -2.31 -3.37
C SER A 112 -8.56 -1.19 -3.37
N ALA A 113 -8.97 -0.78 -2.17
CA ALA A 113 -9.79 0.40 -1.94
C ALA A 113 -9.10 1.28 -0.89
N ARG A 114 -9.26 2.59 -1.00
CA ARG A 114 -8.62 3.54 -0.09
C ARG A 114 -9.57 4.65 0.30
N PHE A 115 -9.32 5.23 1.47
CA PHE A 115 -9.86 6.53 1.88
C PHE A 115 -8.95 7.13 2.95
N MET A 116 -9.04 8.44 3.19
CA MET A 116 -8.14 9.14 4.12
C MET A 116 -8.60 9.03 5.60
N GLY A 117 -8.88 7.81 6.09
CA GLY A 117 -9.48 7.62 7.42
C GLY A 117 -8.72 8.26 8.59
N GLY A 118 -7.38 8.18 8.61
CA GLY A 118 -6.59 8.85 9.65
C GLY A 118 -6.61 10.38 9.54
N ARG A 119 -6.73 10.92 8.34
CA ARG A 119 -6.91 12.37 8.13
C ARG A 119 -8.28 12.83 8.59
N GLU A 120 -9.34 12.10 8.25
CA GLU A 120 -10.69 12.36 8.74
C GLU A 120 -10.71 12.36 10.27
N PHE A 121 -10.15 11.31 10.88
CA PHE A 121 -10.02 11.21 12.34
C PHE A 121 -9.28 12.43 12.92
N SER A 122 -8.10 12.77 12.39
CA SER A 122 -7.31 13.90 12.89
C SER A 122 -8.01 15.26 12.76
N LEU A 123 -8.84 15.46 11.74
CA LEU A 123 -9.58 16.71 11.56
C LEU A 123 -10.75 16.81 12.54
N LEU A 124 -11.46 15.70 12.74
CA LEU A 124 -12.59 15.64 13.67
C LEU A 124 -12.17 15.80 15.12
N THR A 125 -10.97 15.34 15.47
CA THR A 125 -10.41 15.45 16.82
C THR A 125 -9.55 16.69 17.00
N GLU A 126 -9.38 17.53 15.97
CA GLU A 126 -8.46 18.67 15.95
C GLU A 126 -7.02 18.30 16.38
N GLY A 127 -6.61 17.05 16.13
CA GLY A 127 -5.32 16.51 16.55
C GLY A 127 -5.15 16.34 18.06
N GLN A 128 -6.21 16.48 18.85
CA GLN A 128 -6.17 16.32 20.29
C GLN A 128 -6.10 14.83 20.68
N PRO A 129 -5.30 14.47 21.70
CA PRO A 129 -5.36 13.13 22.29
C PRO A 129 -6.78 12.86 22.78
N GLN A 130 -7.34 11.72 22.39
CA GLN A 130 -8.68 11.32 22.80
C GLN A 130 -8.57 10.32 23.94
N GLU A 131 -8.88 10.76 25.16
CA GLU A 131 -9.27 9.86 26.23
C GLU A 131 -10.76 9.57 26.06
N TRP A 132 -11.11 8.31 25.85
CA TRP A 132 -12.50 7.86 25.80
C TRP A 132 -12.66 6.64 26.70
N SER A 133 -13.88 6.46 27.20
CA SER A 133 -14.26 5.34 28.06
C SER A 133 -15.29 4.45 27.37
N ASP A 134 -15.49 3.25 27.90
CA ASP A 134 -16.55 2.34 27.44
C ASP A 134 -17.95 2.94 27.65
N ASP A 135 -18.11 3.86 28.62
CA ASP A 135 -19.35 4.60 28.86
C ASP A 135 -19.65 5.58 27.70
N ASP A 136 -18.62 6.23 27.14
CA ASP A 136 -18.77 7.12 25.99
C ASP A 136 -19.23 6.35 24.75
N VAL A 137 -18.62 5.18 24.50
CA VAL A 137 -19.00 4.27 23.41
C VAL A 137 -20.45 3.82 23.57
N THR A 138 -20.84 3.43 24.78
CA THR A 138 -22.22 3.04 25.10
C THR A 138 -23.21 4.18 24.87
N ALA A 139 -22.87 5.40 25.27
CA ALA A 139 -23.71 6.58 25.07
C ALA A 139 -23.90 6.92 23.59
N VAL A 140 -22.85 6.86 22.77
CA VAL A 140 -22.92 7.08 21.32
C VAL A 140 -23.85 6.07 20.65
N LEU A 141 -23.72 4.79 21.01
CA LEU A 141 -24.57 3.72 20.46
C LEU A 141 -26.04 3.87 20.90
N ALA A 142 -26.29 4.11 22.19
CA ALA A 142 -27.65 4.26 22.72
C ALA A 142 -28.39 5.48 22.13
N ARG A 143 -27.67 6.56 21.85
CA ARG A 143 -28.22 7.78 21.24
C ARG A 143 -28.22 7.74 19.71
N GLN A 144 -27.69 6.67 19.11
CA GLN A 144 -27.56 6.51 17.65
C GLN A 144 -26.88 7.71 16.99
N VAL A 145 -25.80 8.21 17.62
CA VAL A 145 -25.02 9.31 17.04
C VAL A 145 -24.21 8.77 15.88
N LEU A 146 -24.38 9.37 14.70
CA LEU A 146 -23.74 8.95 13.46
C LEU A 146 -22.92 10.09 12.88
N LEU A 147 -21.77 9.74 12.31
CA LEU A 147 -21.03 10.60 11.38
C LEU A 147 -21.28 10.07 9.97
N LEU A 148 -21.80 10.91 9.08
CA LEU A 148 -22.04 10.55 7.69
C LEU A 148 -20.81 10.91 6.83
N PRO A 149 -20.31 9.98 6.00
CA PRO A 149 -19.17 10.24 5.13
C PRO A 149 -19.52 11.14 3.94
N SER A 150 -18.55 11.78 3.28
CA SER A 150 -17.13 11.85 3.67
C SER A 150 -16.83 13.18 4.36
N THR A 151 -16.03 13.18 5.42
CA THR A 151 -15.54 14.45 6.01
C THR A 151 -14.30 14.98 5.29
N GLN A 152 -13.67 14.16 4.45
CA GLN A 152 -12.63 14.52 3.50
C GLN A 152 -12.84 13.78 2.18
N GLN A 153 -12.66 14.49 1.07
CA GLN A 153 -12.55 13.87 -0.25
C GLN A 153 -11.08 13.51 -0.52
N GLY A 154 -10.86 12.26 -0.92
CA GLY A 154 -9.56 11.73 -1.33
C GLY A 154 -9.26 11.95 -2.80
#